data_AF-A0A538I4F4-F1
#
_entry.id   AF-A0A538I4F4-F1
#
_cell.length_a   1.000
_cell.length_b   1.000
_cell.length_c   1.000
_cell.angle_alpha   90.00
_cell.angle_beta   90.00
_cell.angle_gamma   90.00
#
_symmetry.space_group_name_H-M   'P 1'
#
loop_
_entity.id
_entity.type
_entity.pdbx_description
1 polymer ?
#
loop_
_entity_poly.entity_id
_entity_poly.type
_entity_poly.pdbx_seq_one_letter_code
_entity_poly.pdbx_strand_id
1 'polypeptide(L)'
;MGHLRVPDPYDFQLSTERYRAFGPDLANLWHDDGLHRVVAGREVRIVAANGGVEVEPLDDETAPVVRKLLGFEFALEPFYAFATTEPVLSRLIPALRGLRPPLAVDPFESIVTSISAQQVSLHAAFSVRNRFIAAFGARAGAAYAFPTRERVAAAAEDELLALGFSRRKAEYIVGLARDDVDLYALAAAPDADVKAALVALRGIGEWTADWFLARYLARPRAWPWGDLALRKAVAAFYGADTDVRAIGAEFDPFQNLTAHYLLTGFRVHPPSD
;
A
#
# COMPACT_ATOMS: atom_id res chain seq x y z
N MET A 1 -4.07 -11.62 -23.18
CA MET A 1 -2.93 -11.33 -22.28
C MET A 1 -1.74 -10.78 -23.06
N GLY A 2 -1.18 -9.67 -22.60
CA GLY A 2 0.09 -9.13 -23.05
C GLY A 2 1.14 -9.27 -21.94
N HIS A 3 2.38 -9.54 -22.34
CA HIS A 3 3.48 -9.78 -21.42
C HIS A 3 4.12 -8.46 -20.96
N LEU A 4 4.14 -8.21 -19.65
CA LEU A 4 4.81 -7.08 -19.02
C LEU A 4 6.06 -7.57 -18.27
N ARG A 5 7.24 -7.27 -18.80
CA ARG A 5 8.51 -7.55 -18.12
C ARG A 5 8.65 -6.72 -16.85
N VAL A 6 8.98 -7.39 -15.76
CA VAL A 6 9.30 -6.76 -14.47
C VAL A 6 10.80 -6.95 -14.24
N PRO A 7 11.56 -5.91 -13.82
CA PRO A 7 12.99 -6.06 -13.61
C PRO A 7 13.32 -7.19 -12.63
N ASP A 8 14.29 -8.04 -12.94
CA ASP A 8 14.71 -9.06 -11.98
C ASP A 8 15.48 -8.43 -10.80
N PRO A 9 15.44 -9.06 -9.61
CA PRO A 9 14.58 -10.18 -9.26
C PRO A 9 13.13 -9.72 -9.01
N TYR A 10 12.16 -10.56 -9.36
CA TYR A 10 10.76 -10.33 -9.01
C TYR A 10 10.05 -11.62 -8.62
N ASP A 11 9.35 -11.58 -7.49
CA ASP A 11 8.43 -12.65 -7.08
C ASP A 11 7.02 -12.07 -6.99
N PHE A 12 6.18 -12.42 -7.97
CA PHE A 12 4.80 -11.97 -8.03
C PHE A 12 3.97 -12.50 -6.87
N GLN A 13 4.17 -13.75 -6.47
CA GLN A 13 3.39 -14.35 -5.40
C GLN A 13 3.72 -13.67 -4.08
N LEU A 14 5.00 -13.50 -3.77
CA LEU A 14 5.44 -12.82 -2.57
C LEU A 14 5.00 -11.35 -2.53
N SER A 15 5.11 -10.63 -3.66
CA SER A 15 4.73 -9.22 -3.76
C SER A 15 3.22 -8.99 -3.60
N THR A 16 2.40 -9.94 -4.04
CA THR A 16 0.93 -9.84 -3.96
C THR A 16 0.31 -10.57 -2.77
N GLU A 17 1.11 -11.22 -1.93
CA GLU A 17 0.61 -12.06 -0.82
C GLU A 17 -0.27 -11.28 0.17
N ARG A 18 -0.04 -9.98 0.35
CA ARG A 18 -0.89 -9.13 1.20
C ARG A 18 -2.36 -9.08 0.78
N TYR A 19 -2.66 -9.32 -0.51
CA TYR A 19 -4.03 -9.36 -1.05
C TYR A 19 -4.75 -10.68 -0.74
N ARG A 20 -4.04 -11.64 -0.13
CA ARG A 20 -4.59 -12.91 0.35
C ARG A 20 -4.61 -13.01 1.88
N ALA A 21 -3.79 -12.22 2.56
CA ALA A 21 -3.52 -12.37 3.99
C ALA A 21 -4.61 -11.85 4.95
N PHE A 22 -5.41 -10.87 4.54
CA PHE A 22 -6.33 -10.15 5.45
C PHE A 22 -7.80 -10.17 5.00
N GLY A 23 -8.12 -10.99 3.99
CA GLY A 23 -9.41 -11.05 3.32
C GLY A 23 -9.38 -10.41 1.93
N PRO A 24 -10.49 -10.53 1.17
CA PRO A 24 -10.57 -9.96 -0.17
C PRO A 24 -10.48 -8.43 -0.10
N ASP A 25 -9.84 -7.81 -1.10
CA ASP A 25 -9.89 -6.38 -1.34
C ASP A 25 -10.59 -6.15 -2.68
N LEU A 26 -11.81 -5.61 -2.69
CA LEU A 26 -12.58 -5.50 -3.94
C LEU A 26 -11.93 -4.58 -4.99
N ALA A 27 -11.02 -3.69 -4.60
CA ALA A 27 -10.27 -2.83 -5.53
C ALA A 27 -8.97 -3.47 -6.03
N ASN A 28 -8.42 -4.43 -5.28
CA ASN A 28 -7.20 -5.18 -5.62
C ASN A 28 -7.44 -6.67 -5.30
N LEU A 29 -8.35 -7.28 -6.06
CA LEU A 29 -8.95 -8.55 -5.72
C LEU A 29 -8.06 -9.70 -6.18
N TRP A 30 -7.63 -10.56 -5.25
CA TRP A 30 -7.07 -11.86 -5.63
C TRP A 30 -8.20 -12.84 -5.97
N HIS A 31 -8.24 -13.33 -7.21
CA HIS A 31 -9.27 -14.23 -7.73
C HIS A 31 -8.70 -15.05 -8.90
N ASP A 32 -9.11 -16.31 -9.06
CA ASP A 32 -8.65 -17.21 -10.15
C ASP A 32 -7.13 -17.15 -10.40
N ASP A 33 -6.34 -17.28 -9.33
CA ASP A 33 -4.86 -17.24 -9.34
C ASP A 33 -4.23 -15.97 -9.93
N GLY A 34 -4.99 -14.88 -10.00
CA GLY A 34 -4.55 -13.57 -10.46
C GLY A 34 -4.95 -12.43 -9.53
N LEU A 35 -4.31 -11.30 -9.74
CA LEU A 35 -4.71 -10.03 -9.17
C LEU A 35 -5.60 -9.29 -10.17
N HIS A 36 -6.80 -8.92 -9.75
CA HIS A 36 -7.81 -8.24 -10.53
C HIS A 36 -7.99 -6.81 -10.00
N ARG A 37 -7.97 -5.84 -10.91
CA ARG A 37 -8.21 -4.42 -10.60
C ARG A 37 -8.98 -3.76 -11.73
N VAL A 38 -9.83 -2.79 -11.41
CA VAL A 38 -10.49 -2.00 -12.45
C VAL A 38 -9.66 -0.74 -12.78
N VAL A 39 -9.37 -0.55 -14.06
CA VAL A 39 -8.68 0.63 -14.59
C VAL A 39 -9.54 1.18 -15.71
N ALA A 40 -9.91 2.47 -15.61
CA ALA A 40 -10.77 3.14 -16.58
C ALA A 40 -12.05 2.34 -16.95
N GLY A 41 -12.70 1.77 -15.94
CA GLY A 41 -13.93 0.99 -16.11
C GLY A 41 -13.73 -0.42 -16.69
N ARG A 42 -12.50 -0.85 -16.96
CA ARG A 42 -12.17 -2.17 -17.50
C ARG A 42 -11.50 -3.03 -16.43
N GLU A 43 -11.88 -4.29 -16.35
CA GLU A 43 -11.16 -5.26 -15.53
C GLU A 43 -9.77 -5.51 -16.13
N VAL A 44 -8.75 -5.40 -15.30
CA VAL A 44 -7.37 -5.79 -15.59
C VAL A 44 -7.02 -6.99 -14.73
N ARG A 45 -6.68 -8.10 -15.37
CA ARG A 45 -6.18 -9.32 -14.73
C ARG A 45 -4.66 -9.38 -14.87
N ILE A 46 -3.97 -9.65 -13.77
CA ILE A 46 -2.51 -9.76 -13.69
C ILE A 46 -2.17 -11.13 -13.11
N VAL A 47 -1.36 -11.92 -13.82
CA VAL A 47 -0.91 -13.24 -13.35
C VAL A 47 0.60 -13.38 -13.49
N ALA A 48 1.21 -14.23 -12.66
CA ALA A 48 2.64 -14.50 -12.72
C ALA A 48 3.05 -15.03 -14.10
N ALA A 49 4.20 -14.58 -14.60
CA ALA A 49 4.83 -15.09 -15.80
C ALA A 49 6.35 -15.13 -15.61
N ASN A 50 7.05 -15.96 -16.42
CA ASN A 50 8.51 -15.98 -16.36
C ASN A 50 9.07 -14.61 -16.81
N GLY A 51 9.92 -13.99 -15.98
CA GLY A 51 10.49 -12.66 -16.25
C GLY A 51 9.50 -11.48 -16.11
N GLY A 52 8.34 -11.69 -15.47
CA GLY A 52 7.38 -10.62 -15.23
C GLY A 52 5.97 -11.09 -14.92
N VAL A 53 4.99 -10.51 -15.60
CA VAL A 53 3.57 -10.86 -15.48
C VAL A 53 2.89 -10.86 -16.85
N GLU A 54 1.82 -11.63 -16.98
CA GLU A 54 0.87 -11.46 -18.06
C GLU A 54 -0.28 -10.57 -17.59
N VAL A 55 -0.70 -9.64 -18.43
CA VAL A 55 -1.70 -8.61 -18.12
C VAL A 55 -2.79 -8.60 -19.18
N GLU A 56 -4.05 -8.50 -18.78
CA GLU A 56 -5.17 -8.37 -19.73
C GLU A 56 -6.26 -7.44 -19.23
N PRO A 57 -6.58 -6.36 -19.97
CA PRO A 57 -5.85 -5.84 -21.14
C PRO A 57 -4.54 -5.16 -20.75
N LEU A 58 -3.54 -5.19 -21.65
CA LEU A 58 -2.28 -4.45 -21.54
C LEU A 58 -2.20 -3.40 -22.64
N ASP A 59 -2.35 -2.13 -22.28
CA ASP A 59 -2.27 -0.98 -23.19
C ASP A 59 -1.72 0.27 -22.47
N ASP A 60 -1.71 1.41 -23.15
CA ASP A 60 -1.15 2.67 -22.64
C ASP A 60 -1.87 3.19 -21.39
N GLU A 61 -3.12 2.77 -21.15
CA GLU A 61 -3.91 3.18 -19.99
C GLU A 61 -3.71 2.24 -18.79
N THR A 62 -3.63 0.93 -19.04
CA THR A 62 -3.47 -0.06 -17.97
C THR A 62 -2.01 -0.25 -17.54
N ALA A 63 -1.05 -0.13 -18.45
CA ALA A 63 0.35 -0.41 -18.17
C ALA A 63 0.94 0.46 -17.04
N PRO A 64 0.71 1.79 -16.98
CA PRO A 64 1.24 2.62 -15.89
C PRO A 64 0.67 2.21 -14.52
N VAL A 65 -0.63 1.89 -14.46
CA VAL A 65 -1.29 1.46 -13.23
C VAL A 65 -0.74 0.13 -12.75
N VAL A 66 -0.56 -0.84 -13.66
CA VAL A 66 0.03 -2.13 -13.32
C VAL A 66 1.48 -1.96 -12.86
N ARG A 67 2.31 -1.17 -13.55
CA ARG A 67 3.70 -0.92 -13.13
C ARG A 67 3.77 -0.36 -11.71
N LYS A 68 2.93 0.63 -11.39
CA LYS A 68 2.85 1.20 -10.03
C LYS A 68 2.39 0.15 -9.01
N LEU A 69 1.35 -0.61 -9.32
CA LEU A 69 0.83 -1.67 -8.45
C LEU A 69 1.88 -2.76 -8.17
N LEU A 70 2.76 -3.06 -9.12
CA LEU A 70 3.85 -4.03 -8.95
C LEU A 70 5.14 -3.41 -8.35
N GLY A 71 5.09 -2.14 -7.96
CA GLY A 71 6.18 -1.45 -7.25
C GLY A 71 7.41 -1.17 -8.11
N PHE A 72 7.22 -0.83 -9.40
CA PHE A 72 8.33 -0.52 -10.31
C PHE A 72 9.20 0.66 -9.85
N GLU A 73 8.68 1.50 -8.98
CA GLU A 73 9.37 2.62 -8.34
C GLU A 73 10.49 2.15 -7.40
N PHE A 74 10.47 0.89 -6.95
CA PHE A 74 11.49 0.34 -6.07
C PHE A 74 12.66 -0.30 -6.85
N ALA A 75 13.85 0.27 -6.66
CA ALA A 75 15.10 -0.30 -7.15
C ALA A 75 15.65 -1.33 -6.14
N LEU A 76 15.50 -2.63 -6.46
CA LEU A 76 15.94 -3.71 -5.57
C LEU A 76 17.46 -3.94 -5.58
N GLU A 77 18.14 -3.72 -6.70
CA GLU A 77 19.60 -3.90 -6.82
C GLU A 77 20.39 -3.09 -5.76
N PRO A 78 20.23 -1.76 -5.64
CA PRO A 78 20.95 -0.98 -4.62
C PRO A 78 20.47 -1.32 -3.20
N PHE A 79 19.19 -1.66 -3.02
CA PHE A 79 18.69 -2.13 -1.72
C PHE A 79 19.35 -3.44 -1.29
N TYR A 80 19.58 -4.38 -2.21
CA TYR A 80 20.25 -5.64 -1.89
C TYR A 80 21.72 -5.45 -1.58
N ALA A 81 22.41 -4.58 -2.32
CA ALA A 81 23.79 -4.21 -1.97
C ALA A 81 23.88 -3.72 -0.51
N PHE A 82 22.96 -2.84 -0.10
CA PHE A 82 22.84 -2.41 1.30
C PHE A 82 22.45 -3.54 2.25
N ALA A 83 21.37 -4.27 1.95
CA ALA A 83 20.80 -5.29 2.82
C ALA A 83 21.77 -6.43 3.12
N THR A 84 22.70 -6.75 2.22
CA THR A 84 23.75 -7.75 2.49
C THR A 84 24.77 -7.31 3.55
N THR A 85 24.89 -6.00 3.81
CA THR A 85 25.77 -5.45 4.86
C THR A 85 25.05 -5.30 6.21
N GLU A 86 23.72 -5.37 6.22
CA GLU A 86 22.91 -5.24 7.44
C GLU A 86 22.56 -6.65 7.99
N PRO A 87 22.96 -6.99 9.23
CA PRO A 87 22.82 -8.35 9.77
C PRO A 87 21.42 -8.97 9.77
N VAL A 88 20.36 -8.19 10.00
CA VAL A 88 18.98 -8.71 10.02
C VAL A 88 18.47 -8.93 8.60
N LEU A 89 18.58 -7.93 7.74
CA LEU A 89 18.13 -7.94 6.37
C LEU A 89 18.88 -9.00 5.56
N SER A 90 20.19 -9.16 5.75
CA SER A 90 20.97 -10.21 5.06
C SER A 90 20.43 -11.63 5.32
N ARG A 91 19.81 -11.87 6.47
CA ARG A 91 19.12 -13.13 6.80
C ARG A 91 17.72 -13.24 6.20
N LEU A 92 17.02 -12.11 6.01
CA LEU A 92 15.69 -12.05 5.41
C LEU A 92 15.73 -12.13 3.87
N ILE A 93 16.76 -11.57 3.22
CA ILE A 93 16.85 -11.49 1.76
C ILE A 93 16.67 -12.84 1.05
N PRO A 94 17.30 -13.96 1.46
CA PRO A 94 17.13 -15.23 0.77
C PRO A 94 15.67 -15.69 0.67
N ALA A 95 14.89 -15.47 1.73
CA ALA A 95 13.49 -15.86 1.79
C ALA A 95 12.55 -14.83 1.13
N LEU A 96 12.97 -13.56 1.09
CA LEU A 96 12.17 -12.46 0.55
C LEU A 96 12.66 -11.96 -0.83
N ARG A 97 13.53 -12.71 -1.50
CA ARG A 97 14.14 -12.30 -2.77
C ARG A 97 13.06 -12.07 -3.82
N GLY A 98 13.10 -10.91 -4.47
CA GLY A 98 12.10 -10.50 -5.46
C GLY A 98 10.85 -9.83 -4.90
N LEU A 99 10.72 -9.66 -3.57
CA LEU A 99 9.65 -8.86 -2.99
C LEU A 99 9.77 -7.40 -3.45
N ARG A 100 8.78 -6.95 -4.24
CA ARG A 100 8.48 -5.54 -4.47
C ARG A 100 7.17 -5.19 -3.78
N PRO A 101 7.19 -4.28 -2.79
CA PRO A 101 5.96 -3.88 -2.13
C PRO A 101 4.99 -3.23 -3.12
N PRO A 102 3.72 -3.65 -3.16
CA PRO A 102 2.77 -3.06 -4.07
C PRO A 102 2.33 -1.68 -3.58
N LEU A 103 2.19 -0.75 -4.51
CA LEU A 103 1.80 0.64 -4.23
C LEU A 103 0.32 0.87 -4.50
N ALA A 104 -0.26 1.80 -3.75
CA ALA A 104 -1.54 2.41 -4.09
C ALA A 104 -1.39 3.24 -5.35
N VAL A 105 -2.31 3.10 -6.30
CA VAL A 105 -2.19 3.75 -7.61
C VAL A 105 -2.81 5.15 -7.64
N ASP A 106 -3.76 5.43 -6.75
CA ASP A 106 -4.46 6.70 -6.59
C ASP A 106 -4.25 7.28 -5.17
N PRO A 107 -4.03 8.61 -5.02
CA PRO A 107 -3.72 9.19 -3.72
C PRO A 107 -4.93 9.23 -2.79
N PHE A 108 -6.13 9.46 -3.32
CA PHE A 108 -7.36 9.45 -2.54
C PHE A 108 -7.65 8.04 -2.00
N GLU A 109 -7.53 7.01 -2.84
CA GLU A 109 -7.60 5.59 -2.45
C GLU A 109 -6.59 5.27 -1.34
N SER A 110 -5.35 5.76 -1.45
CA SER A 110 -4.30 5.53 -0.45
C SER A 110 -4.69 6.09 0.93
N ILE A 111 -5.19 7.33 0.96
CA ILE A 111 -5.58 8.00 2.21
C ILE A 111 -6.84 7.36 2.80
N VAL A 112 -7.88 7.11 2.00
CA VAL A 112 -9.12 6.46 2.47
C VAL A 112 -8.83 5.04 2.99
N THR A 113 -7.94 4.30 2.30
CA THR A 113 -7.47 2.98 2.78
C THR A 113 -6.81 3.10 4.14
N SER A 114 -5.97 4.13 4.33
CA SER A 114 -5.30 4.37 5.62
C SER A 114 -6.30 4.76 6.72
N ILE A 115 -7.24 5.67 6.45
CA ILE A 115 -8.31 6.06 7.39
C ILE A 115 -9.14 4.84 7.79
N SER A 116 -9.47 3.96 6.84
CA SER A 116 -10.23 2.74 7.12
C SER A 116 -9.54 1.84 8.15
N ALA A 117 -8.20 1.77 8.11
CA ALA A 117 -7.36 0.93 8.96
C ALA A 117 -6.97 1.54 10.32
N GLN A 118 -7.23 2.82 10.54
CA GLN A 118 -6.89 3.48 11.83
C GLN A 118 -7.59 2.79 13.01
N GLN A 119 -6.83 2.47 14.06
CA GLN A 119 -7.33 1.99 15.36
C GLN A 119 -8.20 0.71 15.32
N VAL A 120 -8.10 -0.10 14.27
CA VAL A 120 -8.86 -1.35 14.11
C VAL A 120 -7.96 -2.46 13.56
N SER A 121 -8.42 -3.72 13.61
CA SER A 121 -7.72 -4.81 12.93
C SER A 121 -7.83 -4.66 11.41
N LEU A 122 -6.85 -5.21 10.67
CA LEU A 122 -6.90 -5.20 9.21
C LEU A 122 -8.13 -5.94 8.67
N HIS A 123 -8.56 -7.04 9.30
CA HIS A 123 -9.76 -7.77 8.86
C HIS A 123 -11.03 -6.89 8.97
N ALA A 124 -11.17 -6.14 10.07
CA ALA A 124 -12.28 -5.20 10.24
C ALA A 124 -12.20 -4.06 9.21
N ALA A 125 -11.01 -3.52 8.97
CA ALA A 125 -10.78 -2.46 7.98
C ALA A 125 -11.16 -2.91 6.56
N PHE A 126 -10.73 -4.10 6.13
CA PHE A 126 -11.08 -4.67 4.82
C PHE A 126 -12.58 -4.93 4.70
N SER A 127 -13.24 -5.44 5.74
CA SER A 127 -14.69 -5.65 5.74
C SER A 127 -15.48 -4.35 5.51
N VAL A 128 -15.16 -3.28 6.25
CA VAL A 128 -15.80 -1.97 6.09
C VAL A 128 -15.46 -1.38 4.71
N ARG A 129 -14.18 -1.44 4.30
CA ARG A 129 -13.73 -0.92 3.00
C ARG A 129 -14.39 -1.63 1.82
N ASN A 130 -14.61 -2.95 1.89
CA ASN A 130 -15.31 -3.68 0.84
C ASN A 130 -16.78 -3.27 0.71
N ARG A 131 -17.48 -3.04 1.83
CA ARG A 131 -18.86 -2.49 1.76
C ARG A 131 -18.88 -1.10 1.13
N PHE A 132 -17.88 -0.28 1.44
CA PHE A 132 -17.69 1.03 0.82
C PHE A 132 -17.42 0.96 -0.68
N ILE A 133 -16.49 0.12 -1.11
CA ILE A 133 -16.19 -0.10 -2.52
C ILE A 133 -17.41 -0.66 -3.26
N ALA A 134 -18.15 -1.59 -2.65
CA ALA A 134 -19.36 -2.14 -3.27
C ALA A 134 -20.49 -1.10 -3.41
N ALA A 135 -20.61 -0.15 -2.46
CA ALA A 135 -21.67 0.87 -2.46
C ALA A 135 -21.35 2.08 -3.35
N PHE A 136 -20.10 2.53 -3.38
CA PHE A 136 -19.69 3.76 -4.06
C PHE A 136 -18.76 3.55 -5.25
N GLY A 137 -18.23 2.34 -5.42
CA GLY A 137 -17.38 1.97 -6.56
C GLY A 137 -18.20 1.46 -7.74
N ALA A 138 -17.51 1.03 -8.79
CA ALA A 138 -18.13 0.50 -9.99
C ALA A 138 -17.56 -0.88 -10.32
N ARG A 139 -18.44 -1.90 -10.43
CA ARG A 139 -18.01 -3.26 -10.76
C ARG A 139 -17.61 -3.36 -12.23
N ALA A 140 -16.48 -3.99 -12.52
CA ALA A 140 -16.14 -4.46 -13.85
C ALA A 140 -15.50 -5.85 -13.73
N GLY A 141 -16.15 -6.84 -14.33
CA GLY A 141 -15.73 -8.23 -14.19
C GLY A 141 -15.81 -8.73 -12.75
N ALA A 142 -14.74 -9.31 -12.21
CA ALA A 142 -14.67 -9.79 -10.83
C ALA A 142 -14.39 -8.68 -9.81
N ALA A 143 -13.68 -7.61 -10.21
CA ALA A 143 -13.23 -6.54 -9.33
C ALA A 143 -14.15 -5.29 -9.38
N TYR A 144 -13.83 -4.31 -8.53
CA TYR A 144 -14.50 -3.02 -8.47
C TYR A 144 -13.47 -1.90 -8.64
N ALA A 145 -13.85 -0.84 -9.37
CA ALA A 145 -13.16 0.43 -9.30
C ALA A 145 -13.34 1.00 -7.90
N PHE A 146 -12.28 1.54 -7.33
CA PHE A 146 -12.36 2.27 -6.07
C PHE A 146 -13.29 3.50 -6.24
N PRO A 147 -14.08 3.87 -5.22
CA PRO A 147 -14.92 5.06 -5.27
C PRO A 147 -14.14 6.32 -5.65
N THR A 148 -14.61 7.06 -6.65
CA THR A 148 -13.95 8.31 -7.05
C THR A 148 -14.14 9.40 -5.99
N ARG A 149 -13.22 10.36 -5.94
CA ARG A 149 -13.29 11.50 -5.01
C ARG A 149 -14.61 12.25 -5.17
N GLU A 150 -15.03 12.51 -6.41
CA GLU A 150 -16.25 13.24 -6.75
C GLU A 150 -17.50 12.50 -6.26
N ARG A 151 -17.52 11.16 -6.45
CA ARG A 151 -18.65 10.33 -6.00
C ARG A 151 -18.80 10.37 -4.48
N VAL A 152 -17.69 10.35 -3.76
CA VAL A 152 -17.65 10.41 -2.28
C VAL A 152 -17.97 11.82 -1.77
N ALA A 153 -17.56 12.88 -2.48
CA ALA A 153 -17.88 14.25 -2.13
C ALA A 153 -19.40 14.52 -2.13
N ALA A 154 -20.14 13.83 -3.00
CA ALA A 154 -21.60 13.88 -3.07
C ALA A 154 -22.32 13.03 -2.01
N ALA A 155 -21.60 12.21 -1.24
CA ALA A 155 -22.21 11.35 -0.22
C ALA A 155 -22.56 12.12 1.07
N ALA A 156 -23.60 11.69 1.76
CA ALA A 156 -23.82 12.04 3.16
C ALA A 156 -22.95 11.16 4.07
N GLU A 157 -22.46 11.72 5.18
CA GLU A 157 -21.66 10.97 6.16
C GLU A 157 -22.43 9.75 6.70
N ASP A 158 -23.75 9.88 6.90
CA ASP A 158 -24.62 8.80 7.38
C ASP A 158 -24.63 7.58 6.45
N GLU A 159 -24.39 7.76 5.15
CA GLU A 159 -24.22 6.63 4.22
C GLU A 159 -22.97 5.81 4.57
N LEU A 160 -21.86 6.46 4.96
CA LEU A 160 -20.65 5.76 5.39
C LEU A 160 -20.83 5.12 6.79
N LEU A 161 -21.58 5.76 7.69
CA LEU A 161 -21.92 5.16 8.99
C LEU A 161 -22.71 3.86 8.79
N ALA A 162 -23.69 3.85 7.87
CA ALA A 162 -24.47 2.67 7.55
C ALA A 162 -23.61 1.50 7.00
N LEU A 163 -22.45 1.80 6.42
CA LEU A 163 -21.48 0.82 5.94
C LEU A 163 -20.50 0.36 7.05
N GLY A 164 -20.60 0.90 8.26
CA GLY A 164 -19.84 0.50 9.43
C GLY A 164 -18.58 1.35 9.69
N PHE A 165 -18.41 2.49 9.02
CA PHE A 165 -17.44 3.47 9.48
C PHE A 165 -17.88 4.09 10.81
N SER A 166 -16.93 4.48 11.64
CA SER A 166 -17.23 5.37 12.76
C SER A 166 -17.60 6.77 12.24
N ARG A 167 -18.35 7.54 13.03
CA ARG A 167 -18.73 8.91 12.69
C ARG A 167 -17.52 9.76 12.27
N ARG A 168 -16.44 9.73 13.06
CA ARG A 168 -15.19 10.44 12.75
C ARG A 168 -14.58 10.01 11.42
N LYS A 169 -14.51 8.71 11.11
CA LYS A 169 -13.94 8.24 9.83
C LYS A 169 -14.79 8.67 8.64
N ALA A 170 -16.12 8.66 8.78
CA ALA A 170 -17.01 9.17 7.76
C ALA A 170 -16.80 10.68 7.51
N GLU A 171 -16.76 11.49 8.57
CA GLU A 171 -16.42 12.91 8.51
C GLU A 171 -15.07 13.15 7.80
N TYR A 172 -14.04 12.35 8.12
CA TYR A 172 -12.71 12.52 7.52
C TYR A 172 -12.69 12.16 6.03
N ILE A 173 -13.34 11.05 5.64
CA ILE A 173 -13.36 10.60 4.24
C ILE A 173 -14.19 11.57 3.38
N VAL A 174 -15.38 11.96 3.82
CA VAL A 174 -16.23 12.91 3.10
C VAL A 174 -15.60 14.31 3.09
N GLY A 175 -15.00 14.72 4.22
CA GLY A 175 -14.24 15.97 4.32
C GLY A 175 -13.08 16.03 3.33
N LEU A 176 -12.23 14.99 3.30
CA LEU A 176 -11.14 14.86 2.32
C LEU A 176 -11.66 14.92 0.87
N ALA A 177 -12.78 14.26 0.60
CA ALA A 177 -13.37 14.26 -0.73
C ALA A 177 -13.81 15.65 -1.19
N ARG A 178 -14.24 16.51 -0.26
CA ARG A 178 -14.70 17.88 -0.51
C ARG A 178 -13.61 18.96 -0.39
N ASP A 179 -12.46 18.61 0.16
CA ASP A 179 -11.35 19.54 0.34
C ASP A 179 -10.75 19.98 -1.02
N ASP A 180 -10.20 21.18 -1.10
CA ASP A 180 -9.61 21.70 -2.34
C ASP A 180 -8.16 21.24 -2.56
N VAL A 181 -7.61 20.42 -1.67
CA VAL A 181 -6.24 19.90 -1.80
C VAL A 181 -6.03 19.14 -3.11
N ASP A 182 -4.98 19.52 -3.84
CA ASP A 182 -4.49 18.76 -4.98
C ASP A 182 -3.54 17.65 -4.49
N LEU A 183 -4.11 16.47 -4.26
CA LEU A 183 -3.35 15.31 -3.79
C LEU A 183 -2.34 14.79 -4.82
N TYR A 184 -2.55 15.04 -6.11
CA TYR A 184 -1.64 14.62 -7.16
C TYR A 184 -0.40 15.52 -7.22
N ALA A 185 -0.56 16.83 -7.00
CA ALA A 185 0.55 17.78 -6.91
C ALA A 185 1.55 17.44 -5.79
N LEU A 186 1.11 16.76 -4.73
CA LEU A 186 1.99 16.32 -3.63
C LEU A 186 3.14 15.41 -4.10
N ALA A 187 3.00 14.69 -5.22
CA ALA A 187 4.07 13.84 -5.72
C ALA A 187 5.35 14.60 -6.09
N ALA A 188 5.22 15.88 -6.47
CA ALA A 188 6.36 16.73 -6.82
C ALA A 188 6.98 17.44 -5.60
N ALA A 189 6.31 17.42 -4.44
CA ALA A 189 6.75 18.15 -3.25
C ALA A 189 7.78 17.36 -2.41
N PRO A 190 8.67 18.05 -1.67
CA PRO A 190 9.54 17.44 -0.67
C PRO A 190 8.75 16.69 0.41
N ASP A 191 9.34 15.63 0.99
CA ASP A 191 8.67 14.76 1.95
C ASP A 191 8.11 15.52 3.17
N ALA A 192 8.82 16.55 3.65
CA ALA A 192 8.37 17.39 4.76
C ALA A 192 7.11 18.19 4.41
N ASP A 193 7.04 18.75 3.20
CA ASP A 193 5.91 19.53 2.72
C ASP A 193 4.70 18.64 2.45
N VAL A 194 4.92 17.43 1.90
CA VAL A 194 3.87 16.41 1.75
C VAL A 194 3.28 16.05 3.12
N LYS A 195 4.13 15.78 4.13
CA LYS A 195 3.65 15.47 5.48
C LYS A 195 2.87 16.63 6.09
N ALA A 196 3.38 17.86 5.98
CA ALA A 196 2.71 19.04 6.52
C ALA A 196 1.33 19.25 5.87
N ALA A 197 1.25 19.15 4.54
CA ALA A 197 0.00 19.28 3.81
C ALA A 197 -1.02 18.20 4.21
N LEU A 198 -0.57 16.94 4.32
CA LEU A 198 -1.46 15.84 4.72
C LEU A 198 -1.94 15.97 6.17
N VAL A 199 -1.06 16.31 7.11
CA VAL A 199 -1.43 16.45 8.54
C VAL A 199 -2.33 17.65 8.80
N ALA A 200 -2.32 18.66 7.92
CA ALA A 200 -3.27 19.77 7.99
C ALA A 200 -4.72 19.34 7.71
N LEU A 201 -4.92 18.21 7.02
CA LEU A 201 -6.24 17.66 6.73
C LEU A 201 -6.82 16.97 7.96
N ARG A 202 -8.08 17.27 8.25
CA ARG A 202 -8.78 16.73 9.42
C ARG A 202 -8.81 15.20 9.38
N GLY A 203 -8.30 14.57 10.45
CA GLY A 203 -8.31 13.11 10.60
C GLY A 203 -7.11 12.37 10.02
N ILE A 204 -6.16 13.11 9.44
CA ILE A 204 -4.90 12.58 8.93
C ILE A 204 -3.79 12.93 9.91
N GLY A 205 -3.15 11.91 10.48
CA GLY A 205 -2.00 12.07 11.36
C GLY A 205 -0.70 11.62 10.70
N GLU A 206 0.41 11.78 11.42
CA GLU A 206 1.76 11.41 10.93
C GLU A 206 1.82 9.98 10.40
N TRP A 207 1.19 9.02 11.09
CA TRP A 207 1.14 7.62 10.66
C TRP A 207 0.54 7.45 9.25
N THR A 208 -0.53 8.18 8.94
CA THR A 208 -1.15 8.13 7.61
C THR A 208 -0.27 8.84 6.58
N ALA A 209 0.35 9.96 6.93
CA ALA A 209 1.26 10.68 6.04
C ALA A 209 2.52 9.85 5.72
N ASP A 210 3.11 9.17 6.70
CA ASP A 210 4.26 8.29 6.50
C ASP A 210 3.91 7.10 5.60
N TRP A 211 2.72 6.51 5.77
CA TRP A 211 2.26 5.45 4.86
C TRP A 211 1.90 5.97 3.47
N PHE A 212 1.46 7.22 3.32
CA PHE A 212 1.27 7.84 2.02
C PHE A 212 2.61 8.02 1.29
N LEU A 213 3.64 8.53 1.98
CA LEU A 213 5.01 8.61 1.44
C LEU A 213 5.51 7.22 1.03
N ALA A 214 5.30 6.21 1.87
CA ALA A 214 5.82 4.87 1.64
C ALA A 214 5.08 4.10 0.54
N ARG A 215 3.74 4.08 0.58
CA ARG A 215 2.89 3.18 -0.23
C ARG A 215 2.19 3.85 -1.40
N TYR A 216 2.20 5.18 -1.52
CA TYR A 216 1.71 5.86 -2.72
C TYR A 216 2.83 6.55 -3.50
N LEU A 217 3.74 7.24 -2.80
CA LEU A 217 4.86 7.95 -3.43
C LEU A 217 6.16 7.14 -3.53
N ALA A 218 6.21 5.94 -2.93
CA ALA A 218 7.40 5.09 -2.89
C ALA A 218 8.67 5.82 -2.41
N ARG A 219 8.53 6.83 -1.53
CA ARG A 219 9.67 7.63 -1.07
C ARG A 219 10.67 6.73 -0.35
N PRO A 220 11.96 6.75 -0.72
CA PRO A 220 12.93 5.77 -0.23
C PRO A 220 13.18 5.91 1.28
N ARG A 221 13.11 7.15 1.80
CA ARG A 221 13.29 7.48 3.22
C ARG A 221 12.01 7.45 4.06
N ALA A 222 10.88 7.01 3.50
CA ALA A 222 9.65 6.90 4.27
C ALA A 222 9.80 5.84 5.36
N TRP A 223 9.61 6.24 6.63
CA TRP A 223 9.74 5.37 7.79
C TRP A 223 8.53 5.52 8.72
N PRO A 224 7.48 4.69 8.55
CA PRO A 224 6.26 4.76 9.37
C PRO A 224 6.45 4.26 10.81
N TRP A 225 7.36 4.86 11.56
CA TRP A 225 7.80 4.43 12.91
C TRP A 225 6.66 4.29 13.93
N GLY A 226 5.57 5.06 13.77
CA GLY A 226 4.38 4.98 14.61
C GLY A 226 3.51 3.75 14.37
N ASP A 227 3.79 2.96 13.32
CA ASP A 227 3.03 1.78 12.95
C ASP A 227 3.24 0.62 13.94
N LEU A 228 2.15 0.12 14.53
CA LEU A 228 2.24 -0.93 15.54
C LEU A 228 2.82 -2.24 15.00
N ALA A 229 2.55 -2.59 13.74
CA ALA A 229 3.09 -3.81 13.14
C ALA A 229 4.59 -3.66 12.87
N LEU A 230 5.03 -2.48 12.41
CA LEU A 230 6.45 -2.18 12.22
C LEU A 230 7.18 -2.19 13.55
N ARG A 231 6.62 -1.59 14.61
CA ARG A 231 7.18 -1.61 15.96
C ARG A 231 7.37 -3.05 16.48
N LYS A 232 6.38 -3.92 16.24
CA LYS A 232 6.47 -5.35 16.60
C LYS A 232 7.55 -6.08 15.79
N ALA A 233 7.63 -5.82 14.49
CA ALA A 233 8.66 -6.42 13.65
C ALA A 233 10.07 -5.97 14.08
N VAL A 234 10.27 -4.68 14.36
CA VAL A 234 11.55 -4.16 14.87
C VAL A 234 11.88 -4.79 16.23
N ALA A 235 10.92 -4.85 17.15
CA ALA A 235 11.12 -5.50 18.45
C ALA A 235 11.52 -6.97 18.30
N ALA A 236 10.92 -7.69 17.36
CA ALA A 236 11.23 -9.10 17.10
C ALA A 236 12.62 -9.32 16.50
N PHE A 237 13.07 -8.46 15.59
CA PHE A 237 14.34 -8.64 14.89
C PHE A 237 15.54 -7.95 15.55
N TYR A 238 15.33 -6.82 16.22
CA TYR A 238 16.39 -5.99 16.80
C TYR A 238 16.34 -5.94 18.33
N GLY A 239 15.28 -6.47 18.95
CA GLY A 239 15.10 -6.52 20.40
C GLY A 239 14.04 -5.55 20.91
N ALA A 240 13.34 -5.93 21.98
CA ALA A 240 12.14 -5.26 22.48
C ALA A 240 12.35 -3.79 22.89
N ASP A 241 13.55 -3.42 23.33
CA ASP A 241 13.90 -2.07 23.79
C ASP A 241 14.42 -1.16 22.67
N THR A 242 14.43 -1.63 21.42
CA THR A 242 14.90 -0.84 20.26
C THR A 242 14.00 0.37 20.03
N ASP A 243 14.60 1.57 19.98
CA ASP A 243 13.90 2.78 19.56
C ASP A 243 13.62 2.72 18.04
N VAL A 244 12.38 2.39 17.71
CA VAL A 244 11.88 2.24 16.34
C VAL A 244 12.05 3.53 15.53
N ARG A 245 11.99 4.70 16.15
CA ARG A 245 12.21 5.96 15.44
C ARG A 245 13.69 6.16 15.12
N ALA A 246 14.56 5.89 16.09
CA ALA A 246 16.01 6.11 15.95
C ALA A 246 16.66 5.14 14.96
N ILE A 247 16.33 3.84 15.03
CA ILE A 247 16.94 2.81 14.17
C ILE A 247 16.70 3.07 12.67
N GLY A 248 15.62 3.79 12.31
CA GLY A 248 15.37 4.19 10.93
C GLY A 248 16.51 4.96 10.27
N ALA A 249 17.35 5.67 11.04
CA ALA A 249 18.51 6.37 10.50
C ALA A 249 19.62 5.42 10.00
N GLU A 250 19.71 4.20 10.55
CA GLU A 250 20.69 3.19 10.16
C GLU A 250 20.41 2.60 8.78
N PHE A 251 19.18 2.78 8.28
CA PHE A 251 18.74 2.24 7.00
C PHE A 251 18.80 3.24 5.85
N ASP A 252 19.50 4.38 5.97
CA ASP A 252 19.55 5.37 4.88
C ASP A 252 20.22 4.82 3.60
N PRO A 253 19.66 5.07 2.40
CA PRO A 253 18.39 5.73 2.09
C PRO A 253 17.19 4.75 1.93
N PHE A 254 17.30 3.52 2.39
CA PHE A 254 16.38 2.40 2.14
C PHE A 254 15.33 2.16 3.24
N GLN A 255 15.01 3.16 4.07
CA GLN A 255 14.06 3.03 5.18
C GLN A 255 12.74 2.37 4.76
N ASN A 256 12.19 2.77 3.61
CA ASN A 256 10.91 2.28 3.14
C ASN A 256 10.97 0.78 2.78
N LEU A 257 11.96 0.38 1.99
CA LEU A 257 12.14 -1.04 1.65
C LEU A 257 12.47 -1.87 2.89
N THR A 258 13.28 -1.36 3.81
CA THR A 258 13.52 -2.01 5.10
C THR A 258 12.21 -2.21 5.88
N ALA A 259 11.35 -1.19 5.98
CA ALA A 259 10.07 -1.30 6.67
C ALA A 259 9.19 -2.41 6.07
N HIS A 260 9.13 -2.47 4.73
CA HIS A 260 8.39 -3.52 4.04
C HIS A 260 8.98 -4.92 4.21
N TYR A 261 10.31 -5.06 4.18
CA TYR A 261 10.98 -6.35 4.38
C TYR A 261 10.85 -6.84 5.82
N LEU A 262 10.94 -5.96 6.82
CA LEU A 262 10.70 -6.32 8.22
C LEU A 262 9.24 -6.73 8.45
N LEU A 263 8.27 -5.99 7.91
CA LEU A 263 6.85 -6.33 8.02
C LEU A 263 6.50 -7.67 7.37
N THR A 264 7.00 -7.90 6.16
CA THR A 264 6.77 -9.16 5.44
C THR A 264 7.50 -10.31 6.14
N GLY A 265 8.79 -10.11 6.45
CA GLY A 265 9.62 -11.07 7.17
C GLY A 265 8.98 -11.49 8.50
N PHE A 266 8.52 -10.55 9.32
CA PHE A 266 7.87 -10.86 10.59
C PHE A 266 6.61 -11.74 10.45
N ARG A 267 5.93 -11.65 9.31
CA ARG A 267 4.69 -12.40 9.05
C ARG A 267 4.93 -13.77 8.42
N VAL A 268 5.88 -13.87 7.48
CA VAL A 268 6.14 -15.11 6.74
C VAL A 268 7.31 -15.93 7.29
N HIS A 269 8.24 -15.28 7.99
CA HIS A 269 9.45 -15.83 8.60
C HIS A 269 9.74 -15.17 9.95
N PRO A 270 8.85 -15.28 10.94
CA PRO A 270 9.11 -14.72 12.26
C PRO A 270 10.41 -15.31 12.85
N PRO A 271 11.21 -14.51 13.57
CA PRO A 271 12.38 -15.05 14.26
C PRO A 271 11.93 -16.12 15.25
N SER A 272 12.68 -17.21 15.34
CA SER A 272 12.42 -18.25 16.34
C SER A 272 12.73 -17.71 17.74
N ASP A 273 11.85 -17.97 18.70
CA ASP A 273 12.08 -17.69 20.12
C ASP A 273 13.34 -18.40 20.66
#